data_AF-A0A0E3NI92-F1
#
_entry.id   AF-A0A0E3NI92-F1
#
_cell.length_a   1.000
_cell.length_b   1.000
_cell.length_c   1.000
_cell.angle_alpha   90.00
_cell.angle_beta   90.00
_cell.angle_gamma   90.00
#
_symmetry.space_group_name_H-M   'P 1'
#
loop_
_entity.id
_entity.type
_entity.pdbx_description
1 polymer ?
#
loop_
_entity_poly.entity_id
_entity_poly.type
_entity_poly.pdbx_seq_one_letter_code
_entity_poly.pdbx_strand_id
1 'polypeptide(L)'
;MEPTHPPKTCFIICPIGEENTEIRKNSDLFFKYVIQPVVEKLNYAPIRADHMNESGMIKFQIIDKIITSPLVIADLTNNNPNVFYELAVRHAMKKPCVLMKTEGQETPFDIDDMRIISYDLKNPEKVEEARKRLYEQIKNMDNSVYKYLNPITLAYTYKNLARSLADLENTEDDILTLILGSIAEFNSTVNEMRKEVSNLNGTFSFLDSLGLPSIFKESGTTYEEMADVKIAQLKRELKEKSDLNKKGDDPLLRDDIERIKREIRRINGFKKSPDDLFFDL
;
A
#
# COMPACT_ATOMS: atom_id res chain seq x y z
N MET A 1 13.18 -13.88 -9.45
CA MET A 1 12.90 -14.03 -8.01
C MET A 1 11.43 -14.37 -7.90
N GLU A 2 11.09 -15.51 -7.31
CA GLU A 2 9.70 -15.81 -6.98
C GLU A 2 9.22 -14.89 -5.84
N PRO A 3 7.94 -14.46 -5.84
CA PRO A 3 7.41 -13.57 -4.82
C PRO A 3 7.39 -14.26 -3.45
N THR A 4 7.78 -13.52 -2.40
CA THR A 4 7.95 -13.99 -1.01
C THR A 4 6.64 -14.27 -0.27
N HIS A 5 5.49 -13.96 -0.88
CA HIS A 5 4.15 -14.19 -0.33
C HIS A 5 3.18 -14.63 -1.42
N PRO A 6 2.16 -15.44 -1.08
CA PRO A 6 1.14 -15.87 -2.05
C PRO A 6 0.46 -14.64 -2.67
N PRO A 7 0.14 -14.70 -3.97
CA PRO A 7 -0.41 -13.55 -4.68
C PRO A 7 -1.76 -13.13 -4.08
N LYS A 8 -1.96 -11.83 -3.93
CA LYS A 8 -3.23 -11.25 -3.45
C LYS A 8 -4.29 -11.38 -4.55
N THR A 9 -5.55 -11.60 -4.20
CA THR A 9 -6.61 -11.66 -5.20
C THR A 9 -6.89 -10.28 -5.84
N CYS A 10 -6.97 -10.24 -7.16
CA CYS A 10 -7.53 -9.12 -7.92
C CYS A 10 -8.78 -9.62 -8.66
N PHE A 11 -9.96 -9.18 -8.22
CA PHE A 11 -11.21 -9.60 -8.83
C PHE A 11 -11.60 -8.67 -9.98
N ILE A 12 -11.97 -9.26 -11.12
CA ILE A 12 -12.27 -8.53 -12.35
C ILE A 12 -13.77 -8.61 -12.59
N ILE A 13 -14.40 -7.44 -12.55
CA ILE A 13 -15.78 -7.23 -12.95
C ILE A 13 -15.74 -6.84 -14.43
N CYS A 14 -16.37 -7.63 -15.29
CA CYS A 14 -16.50 -7.31 -16.71
C CYS A 14 -17.81 -7.85 -17.27
N PRO A 15 -18.27 -7.35 -18.42
CA PRO A 15 -19.45 -7.89 -19.08
C PRO A 15 -19.30 -9.41 -19.32
N ILE A 16 -20.27 -10.19 -18.84
CA ILE A 16 -20.36 -11.62 -19.14
C ILE A 16 -21.34 -11.79 -20.30
N GLY A 17 -20.81 -11.93 -21.51
CA GLY A 17 -21.59 -12.28 -22.70
C GLY A 17 -21.71 -13.80 -22.88
N GLU A 18 -22.69 -14.24 -23.67
CA GLU A 18 -22.79 -15.64 -24.10
C GLU A 18 -21.59 -16.04 -24.98
N GLU A 19 -21.32 -17.35 -25.07
CA GLU A 19 -20.27 -17.86 -25.94
C GLU A 19 -20.43 -17.37 -27.39
N ASN A 20 -19.31 -17.12 -28.06
CA ASN A 20 -19.24 -16.61 -29.43
C ASN A 20 -19.77 -15.19 -29.65
N THR A 21 -20.26 -14.50 -28.61
CA THR A 21 -20.63 -13.07 -28.72
C THR A 21 -19.42 -12.15 -28.75
N GLU A 22 -19.59 -10.98 -29.35
CA GLU A 22 -18.55 -9.95 -29.38
C GLU A 22 -18.22 -9.43 -27.98
N ILE A 23 -19.21 -9.38 -27.09
CA ILE A 23 -19.02 -9.03 -25.67
C ILE A 23 -18.05 -10.02 -25.03
N ARG A 24 -18.30 -11.34 -25.19
CA ARG A 24 -17.45 -12.38 -24.64
C ARG A 24 -16.01 -12.28 -25.15
N LYS A 25 -15.85 -12.15 -26.47
CA LYS A 25 -14.53 -11.99 -27.10
C LYS A 25 -13.79 -10.78 -26.54
N ASN A 26 -14.44 -9.62 -26.48
CA ASN A 26 -13.83 -8.40 -25.97
C ASN A 26 -13.42 -8.51 -24.50
N SER A 27 -14.26 -9.11 -23.65
CA SER A 27 -13.91 -9.33 -22.24
C SER A 27 -12.74 -10.30 -22.06
N ASP A 28 -12.66 -11.34 -22.89
CA ASP A 28 -11.54 -12.30 -22.89
C ASP A 28 -10.23 -11.64 -23.35
N LEU A 29 -10.29 -10.82 -24.40
CA LEU A 29 -9.15 -10.02 -24.88
C LEU A 29 -8.71 -8.98 -23.84
N PHE A 30 -9.65 -8.26 -23.24
CA PHE A 30 -9.38 -7.30 -22.17
C PHE A 30 -8.68 -7.96 -20.99
N PHE A 31 -9.20 -9.09 -20.50
CA PHE A 31 -8.59 -9.84 -19.41
C PHE A 31 -7.16 -10.27 -19.75
N LYS A 32 -6.98 -10.94 -20.89
CA LYS A 32 -5.70 -11.54 -21.29
C LYS A 32 -4.65 -10.50 -21.65
N TYR A 33 -5.04 -9.45 -22.36
CA TYR A 33 -4.11 -8.48 -22.93
C TYR A 33 -4.05 -7.15 -22.19
N VAL A 34 -4.95 -6.82 -21.28
CA VAL A 34 -4.86 -5.55 -20.53
C VAL A 34 -4.58 -5.81 -19.06
N ILE A 35 -5.35 -6.71 -18.45
CA ILE A 35 -5.34 -6.94 -17.01
C ILE A 35 -4.21 -7.86 -16.57
N GLN A 36 -4.22 -9.10 -17.06
CA GLN A 36 -3.35 -10.17 -16.58
C GLN A 36 -1.85 -9.78 -16.59
N PRO A 37 -1.30 -9.18 -17.68
CA PRO A 37 0.11 -8.83 -17.75
C PRO A 37 0.56 -7.75 -16.75
N VAL A 38 -0.39 -7.01 -16.16
CA VAL A 38 -0.12 -5.91 -15.23
C VAL A 38 -0.24 -6.39 -13.78
N VAL A 39 -1.34 -7.05 -13.46
CA VAL A 39 -1.64 -7.42 -12.08
C VAL A 39 -0.74 -8.56 -11.59
N GLU A 40 -0.37 -9.50 -12.45
CA GLU A 40 0.58 -10.57 -12.12
C GLU A 40 1.98 -10.01 -11.80
N LYS A 41 2.42 -8.97 -12.52
CA LYS A 41 3.69 -8.26 -12.22
C LYS A 41 3.68 -7.58 -10.86
N LEU A 42 2.49 -7.26 -10.33
CA LEU A 42 2.28 -6.65 -9.02
C LEU A 42 1.94 -7.69 -7.94
N ASN A 43 2.20 -8.98 -8.19
CA ASN A 43 1.92 -10.10 -7.30
C ASN A 43 0.42 -10.22 -6.94
N TYR A 44 -0.46 -9.96 -7.89
CA TYR A 44 -1.89 -10.25 -7.80
C TYR A 44 -2.27 -11.44 -8.68
N ALA A 45 -3.18 -12.28 -8.18
CA ALA A 45 -3.84 -13.33 -8.93
C ALA A 45 -5.17 -12.78 -9.51
N PRO A 46 -5.29 -12.59 -10.82
CA PRO A 46 -6.54 -12.13 -11.43
C PRO A 46 -7.60 -13.23 -11.41
N ILE A 47 -8.79 -12.91 -10.91
CA ILE A 47 -9.95 -13.80 -10.89
C ILE A 47 -11.11 -13.16 -11.62
N ARG A 48 -11.72 -13.91 -12.54
CA ARG A 48 -12.98 -13.57 -13.20
C ARG A 48 -14.08 -14.52 -12.76
N ALA A 49 -15.30 -14.01 -12.67
CA ALA A 49 -16.46 -14.76 -12.18
C ALA A 49 -16.72 -16.05 -12.97
N ASP A 50 -16.59 -16.00 -14.29
CA ASP A 50 -16.84 -17.12 -15.19
C ASP A 50 -15.71 -18.16 -15.23
N HIS A 51 -14.57 -17.89 -14.61
CA HIS A 51 -13.48 -18.85 -14.43
C HIS A 51 -13.56 -19.60 -13.09
N MET A 52 -14.56 -19.29 -12.26
CA MET A 52 -14.75 -19.95 -10.96
C MET A 52 -15.50 -21.28 -11.16
N ASN A 53 -14.85 -22.39 -10.82
CA ASN A 53 -15.40 -23.75 -10.92
C ASN A 53 -16.05 -24.24 -9.60
N GLU A 54 -16.26 -23.34 -8.64
CA GLU A 54 -16.76 -23.68 -7.30
C GLU A 54 -18.26 -24.00 -7.34
N SER A 55 -18.68 -25.11 -6.73
CA SER A 55 -20.09 -25.46 -6.60
C SER A 55 -20.83 -24.46 -5.69
N GLY A 56 -22.05 -24.06 -6.06
CA GLY A 56 -22.89 -23.18 -5.24
C GLY A 56 -23.62 -22.10 -6.04
N MET A 57 -24.16 -21.11 -5.34
CA MET A 57 -24.82 -19.96 -5.98
C MET A 57 -23.76 -19.00 -6.52
N ILE A 58 -23.57 -19.00 -7.84
CA ILE A 58 -22.61 -18.13 -8.55
C ILE A 58 -22.72 -16.67 -8.09
N LYS A 59 -23.95 -16.15 -7.92
CA LYS A 59 -24.19 -14.78 -7.45
C LYS A 59 -23.58 -14.51 -6.08
N PHE A 60 -23.67 -15.46 -5.15
CA PHE A 60 -23.09 -15.33 -3.82
C PHE A 60 -21.56 -15.29 -3.90
N GLN A 61 -20.95 -16.17 -4.70
CA GLN A 61 -19.50 -16.20 -4.88
C GLN A 61 -18.98 -14.90 -5.49
N ILE A 62 -19.67 -14.34 -6.50
CA ILE A 62 -19.31 -13.06 -7.10
C ILE A 62 -19.32 -11.95 -6.03
N ILE A 63 -20.40 -11.82 -5.27
CA ILE A 63 -20.53 -10.82 -4.21
C ILE A 63 -19.45 -11.03 -3.13
N ASP A 64 -19.20 -12.26 -2.73
CA ASP A 64 -18.13 -12.59 -1.78
C ASP A 64 -16.77 -12.12 -2.31
N LYS A 65 -16.42 -12.39 -3.57
CA LYS A 65 -15.15 -11.92 -4.15
C LYS A 65 -15.09 -10.39 -4.23
N ILE A 66 -16.19 -9.70 -4.56
CA ILE A 66 -16.25 -8.24 -4.58
C ILE A 66 -15.97 -7.66 -3.18
N ILE A 67 -16.53 -8.29 -2.15
CA ILE A 67 -16.36 -7.88 -0.75
C ILE A 67 -14.96 -8.21 -0.24
N THR A 68 -14.44 -9.41 -0.51
CA THR A 68 -13.22 -9.92 0.12
C THR A 68 -11.94 -9.53 -0.59
N SER A 69 -11.96 -9.40 -1.93
CA SER A 69 -10.75 -9.18 -2.73
C SER A 69 -10.05 -7.86 -2.36
N PRO A 70 -8.71 -7.88 -2.15
CA PRO A 70 -7.93 -6.68 -1.89
C PRO A 70 -8.07 -5.62 -2.99
N LEU A 71 -8.11 -6.06 -4.26
CA LEU A 71 -8.27 -5.19 -5.43
C LEU A 71 -9.44 -5.64 -6.29
N VAL A 72 -10.19 -4.67 -6.82
CA VAL A 72 -11.21 -4.89 -7.86
C VAL A 72 -10.90 -4.01 -9.07
N ILE A 73 -10.99 -4.57 -10.27
CA ILE A 73 -10.94 -3.81 -11.52
C ILE A 73 -12.28 -4.01 -12.24
N ALA A 74 -12.94 -2.91 -12.60
CA ALA A 74 -14.24 -2.93 -13.28
C ALA A 74 -14.12 -2.39 -14.72
N ASP A 75 -14.52 -3.22 -15.68
CA ASP A 75 -14.66 -2.84 -17.09
C ASP A 75 -16.08 -2.35 -17.38
N LEU A 76 -16.20 -1.04 -17.54
CA LEU A 76 -17.46 -0.32 -17.75
C LEU A 76 -17.89 -0.31 -19.22
N THR A 77 -17.21 -1.07 -20.07
CA THR A 77 -17.47 -1.10 -21.51
C THR A 77 -18.92 -1.55 -21.80
N ASN A 78 -19.54 -0.89 -22.77
CA ASN A 78 -20.95 -1.03 -23.17
C ASN A 78 -21.98 -0.70 -22.08
N ASN A 79 -21.58 -0.01 -21.01
CA ASN A 79 -22.47 0.38 -19.91
C ASN A 79 -23.29 -0.80 -19.35
N ASN A 80 -22.65 -1.95 -19.15
CA ASN A 80 -23.33 -3.15 -18.70
C ASN A 80 -23.95 -2.97 -17.30
N PRO A 81 -25.27 -3.18 -17.10
CA PRO A 81 -25.93 -2.94 -15.82
C PRO A 81 -25.45 -3.85 -14.69
N ASN A 82 -25.02 -5.07 -14.99
CA ASN A 82 -24.49 -6.00 -13.98
C ASN A 82 -23.16 -5.48 -13.42
N VAL A 83 -22.30 -4.94 -14.29
CA VAL A 83 -21.04 -4.31 -13.89
C VAL A 83 -21.30 -3.14 -12.93
N PHE A 84 -22.29 -2.29 -13.23
CA PHE A 84 -22.64 -1.17 -12.34
C PHE A 84 -23.20 -1.64 -10.99
N TYR A 85 -24.02 -2.69 -10.99
CA TYR A 85 -24.52 -3.30 -9.76
C TYR A 85 -23.37 -3.80 -8.86
N GLU A 86 -22.43 -4.53 -9.45
CA GLU A 86 -21.25 -5.05 -8.75
C GLU A 86 -20.31 -3.93 -8.27
N LEU A 87 -20.14 -2.88 -9.09
CA LEU A 87 -19.38 -1.69 -8.74
C LEU A 87 -19.99 -0.96 -7.53
N ALA A 88 -21.32 -0.80 -7.50
CA ALA A 88 -22.02 -0.17 -6.38
C ALA A 88 -21.77 -0.93 -5.06
N VAL A 89 -21.77 -2.27 -5.10
CA VAL A 89 -21.41 -3.10 -3.95
C VAL A 89 -19.95 -2.84 -3.53
N ARG A 90 -19.02 -2.79 -4.49
CA ARG A 90 -17.60 -2.48 -4.19
C ARG A 90 -17.44 -1.10 -3.54
N HIS A 91 -18.13 -0.08 -4.06
CA HIS A 91 -18.12 1.28 -3.51
C HIS A 91 -18.59 1.29 -2.05
N ALA A 92 -19.66 0.57 -1.73
CA ALA A 92 -20.19 0.46 -0.37
C ALA A 92 -19.19 -0.19 0.61
N MET A 93 -18.33 -1.08 0.13
CA MET A 93 -17.31 -1.75 0.95
C MET A 93 -16.10 -0.88 1.28
N LYS A 94 -15.99 0.34 0.73
CA LYS A 94 -14.87 1.26 0.97
C LYS A 94 -13.52 0.59 0.75
N LYS A 95 -13.42 -0.20 -0.32
CA LYS A 95 -12.20 -0.90 -0.71
C LYS A 95 -11.73 -0.45 -2.09
N PRO A 96 -10.44 -0.59 -2.41
CA PRO A 96 -9.87 0.03 -3.61
C PRO A 96 -10.45 -0.55 -4.91
N CYS A 97 -10.65 0.30 -5.91
CA CYS A 97 -11.17 -0.10 -7.21
C CYS A 97 -10.50 0.69 -8.34
N VAL A 98 -10.23 0.04 -9.47
CA VAL A 98 -9.83 0.70 -10.73
C VAL A 98 -10.96 0.57 -11.73
N LEU A 99 -11.32 1.69 -12.37
CA LEU A 99 -12.32 1.74 -13.42
C LEU A 99 -11.63 1.78 -14.78
N MET A 100 -12.12 0.98 -15.72
CA MET A 100 -11.63 0.95 -17.10
C MET A 100 -12.80 0.99 -18.08
N LYS A 101 -12.57 1.48 -19.29
CA LYS A 101 -13.56 1.44 -20.39
C LYS A 101 -12.89 1.46 -21.76
N THR A 102 -13.61 1.03 -22.79
CA THR A 102 -13.15 1.24 -24.17
C THR A 102 -13.07 2.73 -24.51
N GLU A 103 -12.04 3.12 -25.27
CA GLU A 103 -11.89 4.48 -25.78
C GLU A 103 -13.06 4.86 -26.70
N GLY A 104 -13.46 6.13 -26.69
CA GLY A 104 -14.60 6.64 -27.45
C GLY A 104 -15.99 6.40 -26.83
N GLN A 105 -16.10 5.59 -25.77
CA GLN A 105 -17.37 5.43 -25.05
C GLN A 105 -17.64 6.63 -24.12
N GLU A 106 -18.89 7.10 -24.07
CA GLU A 106 -19.33 8.09 -23.09
C GLU A 106 -19.40 7.49 -21.68
N THR A 107 -18.93 8.27 -20.69
CA THR A 107 -19.07 7.88 -19.28
C THR A 107 -20.46 8.29 -18.77
N PRO A 108 -21.22 7.41 -18.11
CA PRO A 108 -22.46 7.80 -17.44
C PRO A 108 -22.20 8.84 -16.34
N PHE A 109 -23.13 9.78 -16.19
CA PHE A 109 -23.05 10.88 -15.22
C PHE A 109 -22.79 10.43 -13.77
N ASP A 110 -23.27 9.25 -13.35
CA ASP A 110 -23.08 8.76 -11.98
C ASP A 110 -21.61 8.51 -11.58
N ILE A 111 -20.70 8.43 -12.56
CA ILE A 111 -19.28 8.09 -12.36
C ILE A 111 -18.32 8.93 -13.24
N ASP A 112 -18.79 10.01 -13.85
CA ASP A 112 -17.99 10.84 -14.77
C ASP A 112 -16.87 11.62 -14.06
N ASP A 113 -17.05 11.93 -12.78
CA ASP A 113 -16.05 12.54 -11.89
C ASP A 113 -14.97 11.54 -11.42
N MET A 114 -15.10 10.26 -11.73
CA MET A 114 -14.14 9.23 -11.31
C MET A 114 -13.02 9.06 -12.35
N ARG A 115 -11.82 8.73 -11.85
CA ARG A 115 -10.69 8.38 -12.73
C ARG A 115 -10.95 7.04 -13.40
N ILE A 116 -11.11 7.08 -14.73
CA ILE A 116 -11.30 5.90 -15.57
C ILE A 116 -10.14 5.78 -16.55
N ILE A 117 -9.55 4.59 -16.66
CA ILE A 117 -8.52 4.29 -17.65
C ILE A 117 -9.19 3.84 -18.94
N SER A 118 -9.05 4.61 -20.01
CA SER A 118 -9.46 4.19 -21.35
C SER A 118 -8.47 3.19 -21.96
N TYR A 119 -8.98 2.22 -22.72
CA TYR A 119 -8.18 1.28 -23.52
C TYR A 119 -8.80 1.08 -24.91
N ASP A 120 -8.01 0.66 -25.90
CA ASP A 120 -8.51 0.23 -27.21
C ASP A 120 -7.81 -1.05 -27.62
N LEU A 121 -8.54 -2.16 -27.67
CA LEU A 121 -8.00 -3.48 -28.02
C LEU A 121 -7.54 -3.60 -29.49
N LYS A 122 -7.98 -2.67 -30.35
CA LYS A 122 -7.60 -2.64 -31.76
C LYS A 122 -6.32 -1.85 -31.99
N ASN A 123 -5.86 -1.09 -31.00
CA ASN A 123 -4.66 -0.27 -31.07
C ASN A 123 -3.62 -0.71 -30.02
N PRO A 124 -2.54 -1.40 -30.45
CA PRO A 124 -1.50 -1.87 -29.53
C PRO A 124 -0.87 -0.78 -28.66
N GLU A 125 -0.69 0.43 -29.20
CA GLU A 125 -0.12 1.55 -28.44
C GLU A 125 -1.04 1.95 -27.28
N LYS A 126 -2.35 2.01 -27.54
CA LYS A 126 -3.37 2.30 -26.52
C LYS A 126 -3.48 1.21 -25.46
N VAL A 127 -3.27 -0.06 -25.84
CA VAL A 127 -3.16 -1.16 -24.88
C VAL A 127 -1.97 -0.94 -23.94
N GLU A 128 -0.80 -0.61 -24.47
CA GLU A 128 0.39 -0.35 -23.63
C GLU A 128 0.23 0.88 -22.74
N GLU A 129 -0.38 1.96 -23.25
CA GLU A 129 -0.73 3.14 -22.44
C GLU A 129 -1.67 2.78 -21.28
N ALA A 130 -2.71 1.99 -21.56
CA ALA A 130 -3.66 1.53 -20.54
C ALA A 130 -2.96 0.66 -19.49
N ARG A 131 -2.08 -0.27 -19.91
CA ARG A 131 -1.29 -1.11 -19.01
C ARG A 131 -0.38 -0.27 -18.11
N LYS A 132 0.30 0.74 -18.66
CA LYS A 132 1.16 1.63 -17.90
C LYS A 132 0.36 2.42 -16.86
N ARG A 133 -0.79 2.97 -17.25
CA ARG A 133 -1.68 3.70 -16.33
C ARG A 133 -2.24 2.78 -15.25
N LEU A 134 -2.63 1.57 -15.61
CA LEU A 134 -3.14 0.57 -14.66
C LEU A 134 -2.07 0.18 -13.64
N TYR A 135 -0.85 -0.07 -14.10
CA TYR A 135 0.29 -0.39 -13.25
C TYR A 135 0.56 0.72 -12.23
N GLU A 136 0.68 1.97 -12.69
CA GLU A 136 0.93 3.11 -11.82
C GLU A 136 -0.23 3.36 -10.84
N GLN A 137 -1.48 3.19 -11.29
CA GLN A 137 -2.64 3.39 -10.41
C GLN A 137 -2.69 2.33 -9.30
N ILE A 138 -2.43 1.05 -9.60
CA ILE A 138 -2.39 -0.01 -8.58
C ILE A 138 -1.20 0.17 -7.66
N LYS A 139 0.00 0.47 -8.20
CA LYS A 139 1.22 0.64 -7.40
C LYS A 139 1.10 1.79 -6.39
N ASN A 140 0.47 2.90 -6.77
CA ASN A 140 0.32 4.08 -5.92
C ASN A 140 -0.97 4.06 -5.08
N MET A 141 -1.78 3.00 -5.18
CA MET A 141 -3.12 2.93 -4.59
C MET A 141 -3.10 3.04 -3.07
N ASP A 142 -2.19 2.33 -2.40
CA ASP A 142 -2.15 2.30 -0.93
C ASP A 142 -1.77 3.65 -0.31
N ASN A 143 -0.99 4.45 -1.06
CA ASN A 143 -0.51 5.78 -0.67
C ASN A 143 -1.49 6.91 -1.06
N SER A 144 -2.55 6.61 -1.81
CA SER A 144 -3.51 7.61 -2.26
C SER A 144 -4.51 7.95 -1.15
N VAL A 145 -4.63 9.24 -0.83
CA VAL A 145 -5.71 9.75 0.04
C VAL A 145 -7.10 9.57 -0.56
N TYR A 146 -7.17 9.34 -1.88
CA TYR A 146 -8.42 9.17 -2.63
C TYR A 146 -8.80 7.70 -2.85
N LYS A 147 -8.06 6.74 -2.29
CA LYS A 147 -8.23 5.30 -2.62
C LYS A 147 -9.62 4.72 -2.33
N TYR A 148 -10.38 5.36 -1.44
CA TYR A 148 -11.75 4.95 -1.11
C TYR A 148 -12.80 5.97 -1.57
N LEU A 149 -12.37 7.07 -2.20
CA LEU A 149 -13.29 8.13 -2.62
C LEU A 149 -14.16 7.63 -3.77
N ASN A 150 -15.46 7.66 -3.54
CA ASN A 150 -16.50 7.30 -4.49
C ASN A 150 -17.82 7.99 -4.10
N PRO A 151 -18.84 8.01 -4.98
CA PRO A 151 -20.10 8.72 -4.71
C PRO A 151 -20.78 8.32 -3.40
N ILE A 152 -20.74 7.04 -3.02
CA ILE A 152 -21.35 6.54 -1.77
C ILE A 152 -20.60 7.07 -0.55
N THR A 153 -19.25 7.00 -0.57
CA THR A 153 -18.44 7.54 0.53
C THR A 153 -18.56 9.05 0.67
N LEU A 154 -18.66 9.78 -0.45
CA LEU A 154 -18.85 11.22 -0.43
C LEU A 154 -20.20 11.60 0.20
N ALA A 155 -21.28 10.94 -0.24
CA ALA A 155 -22.61 11.16 0.32
C ALA A 155 -22.66 10.81 1.83
N TYR A 156 -22.01 9.72 2.23
CA TYR A 156 -21.92 9.31 3.63
C TYR A 156 -21.16 10.35 4.48
N THR A 157 -20.00 10.83 4.00
CA THR A 157 -19.21 11.86 4.68
C THR A 157 -19.99 13.16 4.80
N TYR A 158 -20.64 13.61 3.72
CA TYR A 158 -21.46 14.82 3.73
C TYR A 158 -22.60 14.73 4.74
N LYS A 159 -23.32 13.59 4.79
CA LYS A 159 -24.41 13.38 5.74
C LYS A 159 -23.94 13.40 7.19
N ASN A 160 -22.78 12.81 7.47
CA ASN A 160 -22.20 12.84 8.81
C ASN A 160 -21.77 14.25 9.19
N LEU A 161 -21.13 14.98 8.30
CA LEU A 161 -20.77 16.38 8.51
C LEU A 161 -22.00 17.24 8.76
N ALA A 162 -23.03 17.12 7.94
CA ALA A 162 -24.28 17.86 8.09
C ALA A 162 -24.99 17.59 9.43
N ARG A 163 -24.92 16.35 9.96
CA ARG A 163 -25.45 16.03 11.29
C ARG A 163 -24.63 16.68 12.39
N SER A 164 -23.30 16.56 12.33
CA SER A 164 -22.42 17.22 13.29
C SER A 164 -22.59 18.74 13.30
N LEU A 165 -22.94 19.34 12.16
CA LEU A 165 -23.28 20.76 12.04
C LEU A 165 -24.69 21.10 12.58
N ALA A 166 -25.64 20.17 12.51
CA ALA A 166 -27.01 20.38 13.00
C ALA A 166 -27.12 20.34 14.53
N ASP A 167 -26.15 19.72 15.21
CA ASP A 167 -26.06 19.68 16.69
C ASP A 167 -25.41 20.96 17.27
N LEU A 168 -24.93 21.87 16.42
CA LEU A 168 -24.46 23.20 16.80
C LEU A 168 -25.59 24.22 16.62
N GLU A 169 -25.84 25.06 17.63
CA GLU A 169 -26.82 26.16 17.55
C GLU A 169 -26.32 27.25 16.58
N ASN A 170 -26.46 27.00 15.26
CA ASN A 170 -26.27 27.92 14.13
C ASN A 170 -25.70 29.32 14.45
N THR A 171 -24.37 29.43 14.63
CA THR A 171 -23.65 30.68 14.36
C THR A 171 -22.51 30.43 13.36
N GLU A 172 -22.19 31.42 12.52
CA GLU A 172 -21.04 31.36 11.59
C GLU A 172 -19.72 31.07 12.33
N ASP A 173 -19.63 31.51 13.59
CA ASP A 173 -18.50 31.26 14.49
C ASP A 173 -18.36 29.78 14.88
N ASP A 174 -19.47 29.03 14.99
CA ASP A 174 -19.43 27.60 15.32
C ASP A 174 -18.91 26.76 14.15
N ILE A 175 -19.29 27.11 12.92
CA ILE A 175 -18.77 26.46 11.70
C ILE A 175 -17.28 26.74 11.56
N LEU A 176 -16.86 27.99 11.78
CA LEU A 176 -15.44 28.38 11.75
C LEU A 176 -14.66 27.67 12.85
N THR A 177 -15.21 27.59 14.07
CA THR A 177 -14.59 26.88 15.19
C THR A 177 -14.45 25.39 14.91
N LEU A 178 -15.44 24.77 14.26
CA LEU A 178 -15.40 23.35 13.91
C LEU A 178 -14.38 23.05 12.79
N ILE A 179 -14.31 23.91 11.77
CA ILE A 179 -13.29 23.81 10.70
C ILE A 179 -11.90 24.01 11.30
N LEU A 180 -11.72 25.02 12.14
CA LEU A 180 -10.45 25.29 12.81
C LEU A 180 -10.06 24.17 13.78
N GLY A 181 -11.02 23.59 14.52
CA GLY A 181 -10.81 22.43 15.38
C GLY A 181 -10.39 21.19 14.59
N SER A 182 -11.08 20.90 13.50
CA SER A 182 -10.75 19.78 12.60
C SER A 182 -9.36 19.96 11.96
N ILE A 183 -9.01 21.19 11.56
CA ILE A 183 -7.67 21.52 11.03
C ILE A 183 -6.61 21.39 12.13
N ALA A 184 -6.89 21.84 13.36
CA ALA A 184 -5.97 21.74 14.49
C ALA A 184 -5.71 20.28 14.88
N GLU A 185 -6.76 19.46 14.94
CA GLU A 185 -6.67 18.04 15.26
C GLU A 185 -5.97 17.25 14.15
N PHE A 186 -6.25 17.56 12.88
CA PHE A 186 -5.51 17.03 11.74
C PHE A 186 -4.03 17.44 11.80
N ASN A 187 -3.72 18.70 12.08
CA ASN A 187 -2.33 19.16 12.23
C ASN A 187 -1.62 18.48 13.40
N SER A 188 -2.30 18.25 14.53
CA SER A 188 -1.75 17.50 15.66
C SER A 188 -1.41 16.08 15.24
N THR A 189 -2.35 15.40 14.59
CA THR A 189 -2.16 14.03 14.07
C THR A 189 -1.01 13.98 13.06
N VAL A 190 -0.92 14.95 12.14
CA VAL A 190 0.18 15.07 11.18
C VAL A 190 1.52 15.32 11.88
N ASN A 191 1.55 16.12 12.94
CA ASN A 191 2.77 16.37 13.70
C ASN A 191 3.21 15.14 14.51
N GLU A 192 2.28 14.38 15.08
CA GLU A 192 2.57 13.10 15.71
C GLU A 192 3.09 12.07 14.71
N MET A 193 2.45 11.93 13.55
CA MET A 193 2.95 11.11 12.46
C MET A 193 4.33 11.56 11.98
N ARG A 194 4.60 12.88 11.88
CA ARG A 194 5.94 13.39 11.55
C ARG A 194 6.97 13.03 12.60
N LYS A 195 6.62 13.06 13.88
CA LYS A 195 7.51 12.63 14.98
C LYS A 195 7.80 11.13 14.87
N GLU A 196 6.78 10.30 14.64
CA GLU A 196 6.96 8.85 14.43
C GLU A 196 7.82 8.56 13.19
N VAL A 197 7.56 9.23 12.06
CA VAL A 197 8.36 9.10 10.84
C VAL A 197 9.80 9.59 11.04
N SER A 198 10.01 10.67 11.81
CA SER A 198 11.35 11.17 12.16
C SER A 198 12.09 10.17 13.06
N ASN A 199 11.41 9.59 14.05
CA ASN A 199 11.95 8.54 14.91
C ASN A 199 12.31 7.28 14.11
N LEU A 200 11.48 6.88 13.15
CA LEU A 200 11.77 5.80 12.24
C LEU A 200 12.98 6.12 11.36
N ASN A 201 13.07 7.31 10.79
CA ASN A 201 14.23 7.73 9.98
C ASN A 201 15.53 7.79 10.80
N GLY A 202 15.46 8.25 12.06
CA GLY A 202 16.59 8.20 13.00
C GLY A 202 17.01 6.77 13.31
N THR A 203 16.04 5.88 13.50
CA THR A 203 16.28 4.45 13.69
C THR A 203 16.92 3.81 12.45
N PHE A 204 16.42 4.09 11.25
CA PHE A 204 16.99 3.58 10.00
C PHE A 204 18.42 4.10 9.74
N SER A 205 18.67 5.39 9.98
CA SER A 205 20.01 5.99 9.90
C SER A 205 20.99 5.34 10.88
N PHE A 206 20.53 5.06 12.11
CA PHE A 206 21.33 4.33 13.09
C PHE A 206 21.60 2.88 12.66
N LEU A 207 20.59 2.16 12.19
CA LEU A 207 20.73 0.77 11.72
C LEU A 207 21.69 0.66 10.54
N ASP A 208 21.64 1.61 9.61
CA ASP A 208 22.59 1.71 8.51
C ASP A 208 24.01 2.03 9.03
N SER A 209 24.13 2.86 10.09
CA SER A 209 25.42 3.15 10.74
C SER A 209 26.06 1.95 11.46
N LEU A 210 25.27 0.93 11.82
CA LEU A 210 25.73 -0.33 12.42
C LEU A 210 26.09 -1.41 11.39
N GLY A 211 25.87 -1.14 10.10
CA GLY A 211 26.11 -2.09 9.01
C GLY A 211 25.29 -3.38 9.13
N LEU A 212 24.08 -3.30 9.69
CA LEU A 212 23.20 -4.48 9.85
C LEU A 212 22.44 -4.79 8.55
N PRO A 213 22.24 -6.07 8.17
CA PRO A 213 21.53 -6.45 6.96
C PRO A 213 20.07 -5.98 6.95
N SER A 214 19.55 -5.71 5.74
CA SER A 214 18.16 -5.32 5.49
C SER A 214 17.10 -6.32 5.99
N ILE A 215 17.46 -7.58 6.25
CA ILE A 215 16.59 -8.61 6.85
C ILE A 215 16.02 -8.22 8.22
N PHE A 216 16.73 -7.39 8.97
CA PHE A 216 16.21 -6.90 10.24
C PHE A 216 15.15 -5.80 10.10
N LYS A 217 14.96 -5.22 8.90
CA LYS A 217 13.92 -4.22 8.61
C LYS A 217 12.51 -4.85 8.52
N GLU A 218 12.40 -6.17 8.37
CA GLU A 218 11.14 -6.88 8.11
C GLU A 218 10.68 -7.80 9.27
N SER A 219 11.51 -8.04 10.28
CA SER A 219 11.30 -9.12 11.28
C SER A 219 10.50 -8.72 12.54
N GLY A 220 10.09 -7.46 12.68
CA GLY A 220 9.37 -7.00 13.88
C GLY A 220 10.18 -7.04 15.19
N THR A 221 11.47 -7.37 15.12
CA THR A 221 12.42 -7.32 16.24
C THR A 221 12.64 -5.88 16.68
N THR A 222 12.67 -5.65 17.99
CA THR A 222 12.90 -4.32 18.56
C THR A 222 14.34 -3.85 18.35
N TYR A 223 14.55 -2.53 18.33
CA TYR A 223 15.88 -1.90 18.27
C TYR A 223 16.83 -2.43 19.34
N GLU A 224 16.32 -2.63 20.56
CA GLU A 224 17.10 -3.09 21.70
C GLU A 224 17.63 -4.50 21.49
N GLU A 225 16.79 -5.39 20.95
CA GLU A 225 17.15 -6.77 20.63
C GLU A 225 18.21 -6.82 19.52
N MET A 226 18.09 -5.98 18.49
CA MET A 226 19.07 -5.90 17.40
C MET A 226 20.43 -5.37 17.87
N ALA A 227 20.44 -4.34 18.70
CA ALA A 227 21.65 -3.80 19.32
C ALA A 227 22.33 -4.87 20.21
N ASP A 228 21.56 -5.68 20.93
CA ASP A 228 22.11 -6.80 21.72
C ASP A 228 22.77 -7.87 20.84
N VAL A 229 22.15 -8.22 19.71
CA VAL A 229 22.74 -9.17 18.75
C VAL A 229 24.06 -8.64 18.20
N LYS A 230 24.13 -7.37 17.78
CA LYS A 230 25.36 -6.75 17.28
C LYS A 230 26.45 -6.65 18.36
N ILE A 231 26.08 -6.25 19.57
CA ILE A 231 27.00 -6.22 20.72
C ILE A 231 27.53 -7.62 21.02
N ALA A 232 26.68 -8.66 20.96
CA ALA A 232 27.11 -10.04 21.17
C ALA A 232 28.12 -10.51 20.12
N GLN A 233 27.92 -10.15 18.84
CA GLN A 233 28.88 -10.42 17.76
C GLN A 233 30.21 -9.72 18.00
N LEU A 234 30.19 -8.40 18.28
CA LEU A 234 31.40 -7.62 18.55
C LEU A 234 32.15 -8.12 19.79
N LYS A 235 31.44 -8.56 20.83
CA LYS A 235 32.07 -9.18 22.03
C LYS A 235 32.76 -10.51 21.71
N ARG A 236 32.22 -11.32 20.80
CA ARG A 236 32.86 -12.55 20.34
C ARG A 236 34.14 -12.25 19.56
N GLU A 237 34.08 -11.35 18.59
CA GLU A 237 35.24 -10.91 17.80
C GLU A 237 36.32 -10.30 18.70
N LEU A 238 35.93 -9.44 19.66
CA LEU A 238 36.83 -8.86 20.64
C LEU A 238 37.59 -9.91 21.44
N LYS A 239 36.90 -10.99 21.85
CA LYS A 239 37.51 -12.09 22.60
C LYS A 239 38.52 -12.84 21.74
N GLU A 240 38.14 -13.20 20.52
CA GLU A 240 39.04 -13.90 19.57
C GLU A 240 40.32 -13.11 19.29
N LYS A 241 40.18 -11.81 18.97
CA LYS A 241 41.33 -10.94 18.71
C LYS A 241 42.19 -10.69 19.95
N SER A 242 41.57 -10.55 21.13
CA SER A 242 42.30 -10.39 22.39
C SER A 242 43.11 -11.64 22.75
N ASP A 243 42.58 -12.83 22.47
CA ASP A 243 43.28 -14.09 22.74
C ASP A 243 44.41 -14.35 21.72
N LEU A 244 44.27 -13.87 20.48
CA LEU A 244 45.35 -13.85 19.49
C LEU A 244 46.47 -12.87 19.87
N ASN A 245 46.13 -11.64 20.29
CA ASN A 245 47.12 -10.63 20.68
C ASN A 245 47.93 -11.02 21.94
N LYS A 246 47.37 -11.88 22.81
CA LYS A 246 48.12 -12.46 23.94
C LYS A 246 49.23 -13.42 23.51
N LYS A 247 49.16 -13.97 22.28
CA LYS A 247 50.15 -14.93 21.74
C LYS A 247 51.25 -14.26 20.92
N GLY A 248 51.06 -13.01 20.52
CA GLY A 248 52.03 -12.15 19.87
C GLY A 248 51.50 -10.73 19.87
N ASP A 249 52.24 -9.80 20.48
CA ASP A 249 51.86 -8.41 20.65
C ASP A 249 51.94 -7.68 19.29
N ASP A 250 50.87 -7.80 18.51
CA ASP A 250 50.76 -7.25 17.16
C ASP A 250 50.03 -5.89 17.22
N PRO A 251 50.70 -4.79 16.83
CA PRO A 251 50.11 -3.46 16.80
C PRO A 251 48.79 -3.37 16.02
N LEU A 252 48.63 -4.13 14.92
CA LEU A 252 47.38 -4.12 14.14
C LEU A 252 46.22 -4.76 14.91
N LEU A 253 46.49 -5.84 15.66
CA LEU A 253 45.49 -6.48 16.51
C LEU A 253 45.07 -5.55 17.66
N ARG A 254 45.99 -4.76 18.21
CA ARG A 254 45.71 -3.77 19.25
C ARG A 254 44.77 -2.66 18.76
N ASP A 255 45.02 -2.14 17.56
CA ASP A 255 44.18 -1.10 16.96
C ASP A 255 42.77 -1.62 16.65
N ASP A 256 42.66 -2.85 16.14
CA ASP A 256 41.39 -3.53 15.91
C ASP A 256 40.61 -3.74 17.21
N ILE A 257 41.27 -4.18 18.29
CA ILE A 257 40.67 -4.34 19.61
C ILE A 257 40.10 -3.01 20.13
N GLU A 258 40.84 -1.91 20.00
CA GLU A 258 40.36 -0.59 20.42
C GLU A 258 39.27 -0.02 19.51
N ARG A 259 39.26 -0.37 18.21
CA ARG A 259 38.13 -0.08 17.31
C ARG A 259 36.86 -0.77 17.80
N ILE A 260 36.91 -2.09 18.04
CA ILE A 260 35.76 -2.89 18.47
C ILE A 260 35.23 -2.40 19.84
N LYS A 261 36.12 -2.10 20.80
CA LYS A 261 35.71 -1.53 22.10
C LYS A 261 35.00 -0.18 21.96
N ARG A 262 35.49 0.71 21.08
CA ARG A 262 34.84 2.01 20.81
C ARG A 262 33.44 1.81 20.23
N GLU A 263 33.29 0.86 19.33
CA GLU A 263 32.00 0.55 18.70
C GLU A 263 30.99 -0.02 19.71
N ILE A 264 31.42 -0.95 20.58
CA ILE A 264 30.57 -1.46 21.68
C ILE A 264 30.15 -0.34 22.63
N ARG A 265 31.06 0.58 23.00
CA ARG A 265 30.74 1.73 23.86
C ARG A 265 29.72 2.66 23.20
N ARG A 266 29.91 2.93 21.91
CA ARG A 266 29.01 3.75 21.11
C ARG A 266 27.59 3.16 21.12
N ILE A 267 27.43 1.88 20.78
CA ILE A 267 26.11 1.20 20.75
C ILE A 267 25.43 1.19 22.14
N ASN A 268 26.19 0.95 23.22
CA ASN A 268 25.63 0.98 24.58
C ASN A 268 25.22 2.39 25.03
N GLY A 269 25.87 3.44 24.53
CA GLY A 269 25.48 4.83 24.78
C GLY A 269 24.10 5.14 24.22
N PHE A 270 23.82 4.69 22.99
CA PHE A 270 22.53 4.88 22.34
C PHE A 270 21.37 4.16 23.04
N LYS A 271 21.61 2.99 23.67
CA LYS A 271 20.59 2.30 24.46
C LYS A 271 20.09 3.07 25.70
N LYS A 272 20.86 4.04 26.20
CA LYS A 272 20.55 4.74 27.46
C LYS A 272 19.82 6.06 27.28
N SER A 273 19.84 6.66 26.09
CA SER A 273 19.15 7.92 25.80
C SER A 273 18.84 8.02 24.31
N PRO A 274 17.62 7.66 23.88
CA PRO A 274 17.17 7.89 22.52
C PRO A 274 16.95 9.39 22.22
N ASP A 275 16.65 10.19 23.25
CA ASP A 275 16.13 11.57 23.12
C ASP A 275 17.23 12.65 23.06
N ASP A 276 18.46 12.38 23.49
CA ASP A 276 19.55 13.37 23.51
C ASP A 276 20.10 13.72 22.10
N LEU A 277 19.51 13.19 21.02
CA LEU A 277 20.01 13.38 19.66
C LEU A 277 19.51 14.65 18.95
N PHE A 278 18.56 15.39 19.52
CA PHE A 278 17.88 16.47 18.80
C PHE A 278 18.42 17.89 19.03
N PHE A 279 19.49 18.07 19.83
CA PHE A 279 19.99 19.41 20.15
C PHE A 279 21.37 19.79 19.59
N ASP A 280 22.11 18.90 18.94
CA ASP A 280 23.42 19.25 18.35
C ASP A 280 23.58 18.73 16.91
N LEU A 281 22.80 19.31 15.98
CA LEU A 281 23.08 19.35 14.54
C LEU A 281 22.68 20.70 13.94
#